data_AF-A0A483E099-F1
#
_entry.id   AF-A0A483E099-F1
#
_cell.length_a   1.000
_cell.length_b   1.000
_cell.length_c   1.000
_cell.angle_alpha   90.00
_cell.angle_beta   90.00
_cell.angle_gamma   90.00
#
_symmetry.space_group_name_H-M   'P 1'
#
loop_
_entity.id
_entity.type
_entity.pdbx_description
1 polymer ?
#
loop_
_entity_poly.entity_id
_entity_poly.type
_entity_poly.pdbx_seq_one_letter_code
_entity_poly.pdbx_strand_id
1 'polypeptide(L)'
;MLLQKNHFITWLNIMKIKLISILAYTLSFSIIGVVLLESNRPRFFMGSTIIYMIGLVVLFHYFNWLKLNEKNLLKQPLFIAAVTVPLQLFVLYGLWAWDGHNLDFTSDGFNRFLDISKLPLLILASSVPLAAIVSNIHRTTQTENQIEKTQKQISLVIEKNKTDSYYSHLKSYADIFQTMPKFKVSR
;
A
#
# COMPACT_ATOMS: atom_id res chain seq x y z
N MET A 1 -1.69 -3.61 -31.39
CA MET A 1 -0.35 -3.72 -30.77
C MET A 1 0.29 -2.36 -30.44
N LEU A 2 0.26 -1.37 -31.35
CA LEU A 2 0.83 -0.02 -31.10
C LEU A 2 0.09 0.79 -30.00
N LEU A 3 -1.25 0.71 -29.95
CA LEU A 3 -2.07 1.41 -28.93
C LEU A 3 -1.78 0.94 -27.49
N GLN A 4 -1.56 -0.36 -27.29
CA GLN A 4 -1.26 -0.94 -25.97
C GLN A 4 0.14 -0.55 -25.48
N LYS A 5 1.09 -0.37 -26.40
CA LYS A 5 2.46 0.10 -26.11
C LYS A 5 2.47 1.58 -25.70
N ASN A 6 1.69 2.43 -26.37
CA ASN A 6 1.55 3.85 -25.99
C ASN A 6 0.86 4.03 -24.63
N HIS A 7 -0.14 3.21 -24.30
CA HIS A 7 -0.79 3.24 -22.99
C HIS A 7 0.17 2.79 -21.85
N PHE A 8 1.02 1.80 -22.11
CA PHE A 8 2.02 1.37 -21.13
C PHE A 8 3.10 2.43 -20.87
N ILE A 9 3.58 3.09 -21.93
CA ILE A 9 4.59 4.16 -21.82
C ILE A 9 4.03 5.37 -21.06
N THR A 10 2.80 5.78 -21.35
CA THR A 10 2.13 6.89 -20.66
C THR A 10 1.89 6.57 -19.18
N TRP A 11 1.43 5.37 -18.86
CA TRP A 11 1.26 4.91 -17.47
C TRP A 11 2.59 4.89 -16.70
N LEU A 12 3.65 4.37 -17.32
CA LEU A 12 4.99 4.34 -16.72
C LEU A 12 5.51 5.76 -16.44
N ASN A 13 5.25 6.70 -17.36
CA ASN A 13 5.66 8.09 -17.21
C ASN A 13 4.92 8.78 -16.06
N ILE A 14 3.60 8.57 -15.95
CA ILE A 14 2.79 9.12 -14.85
C ILE A 14 3.29 8.58 -13.51
N MET A 15 3.58 7.29 -13.42
CA MET A 15 4.06 6.67 -12.18
C MET A 15 5.45 7.19 -11.77
N LYS A 16 6.35 7.38 -12.75
CA LYS A 16 7.66 8.02 -12.53
C LYS A 16 7.50 9.46 -12.01
N ILE A 17 6.63 10.26 -12.62
CA ILE A 17 6.39 11.65 -12.20
C ILE A 17 5.90 11.71 -10.74
N LYS A 18 4.96 10.83 -10.35
CA LYS A 18 4.47 10.75 -8.96
C LYS A 18 5.59 10.41 -7.98
N LEU A 19 6.42 9.42 -8.32
CA LEU A 19 7.55 9.00 -7.48
C LEU A 19 8.59 10.12 -7.35
N ILE A 20 8.96 10.74 -8.46
CA ILE A 20 9.91 11.87 -8.49
C ILE A 20 9.36 13.04 -7.68
N SER A 21 8.06 13.35 -7.77
CA SER A 21 7.43 14.41 -7.00
C SER A 21 7.56 14.20 -5.49
N ILE A 22 7.37 12.96 -5.02
CA ILE A 22 7.51 12.65 -3.58
C ILE A 22 8.97 12.65 -3.15
N LEU A 23 9.87 12.07 -3.94
CA LEU A 23 11.30 12.10 -3.64
C LEU A 23 11.84 13.53 -3.60
N ALA A 24 11.42 14.38 -4.54
CA ALA A 24 11.80 15.79 -4.56
C ALA A 24 11.26 16.52 -3.32
N TYR A 25 10.01 16.24 -2.92
CA TYR A 25 9.38 16.82 -1.73
C TYR A 25 10.06 16.38 -0.42
N THR A 26 10.41 15.09 -0.30
CA THR A 26 11.12 14.61 0.90
C THR A 26 12.55 15.10 0.96
N LEU A 27 13.24 15.20 -0.17
CA LEU A 27 14.60 15.73 -0.25
C LEU A 27 14.64 17.23 0.08
N SER A 28 13.70 18.02 -0.49
CA SER A 28 13.63 19.45 -0.21
C SER A 28 13.37 19.72 1.28
N PHE A 29 12.49 18.94 1.91
CA PHE A 29 12.28 19.01 3.34
C PHE A 29 13.54 18.65 4.15
N SER A 30 14.27 17.60 3.78
CA SER A 30 15.54 17.25 4.45
C SER A 30 16.57 18.38 4.35
N ILE A 31 16.70 19.01 3.18
CA ILE A 31 17.62 20.14 2.97
C ILE A 31 17.21 21.33 3.85
N ILE A 32 15.93 21.71 3.82
CA ILE A 32 15.39 22.79 4.66
C ILE A 32 15.59 22.46 6.15
N GLY A 33 15.37 21.20 6.54
CA GLY A 33 15.58 20.70 7.89
C GLY A 33 17.01 20.95 8.35
N VAL A 34 18.01 20.49 7.59
CA VAL A 34 19.43 20.69 7.92
C VAL A 34 19.80 22.17 8.00
N VAL A 35 19.34 23.00 7.05
CA VAL A 35 19.60 24.46 7.07
C VAL A 35 19.01 25.12 8.32
N LEU A 36 17.82 24.71 8.75
CA LEU A 36 17.18 25.23 9.97
C LEU A 36 17.89 24.78 11.25
N LEU A 37 18.49 23.59 11.25
CA LEU A 37 19.31 23.09 12.35
C LEU A 37 20.58 23.93 12.50
N GLU A 38 21.33 24.13 11.41
CA GLU A 38 22.53 24.98 11.37
C GLU A 38 22.24 26.43 11.77
N SER A 39 21.06 26.94 11.40
CA SER A 39 20.63 28.31 11.74
C SER A 39 20.20 28.47 13.22
N ASN A 40 20.24 27.39 14.01
CA ASN A 40 19.84 27.32 15.41
C ASN A 40 18.42 27.89 15.68
N ARG A 41 17.45 27.51 14.84
CA ARG A 41 16.05 27.97 14.91
C ARG A 41 15.06 26.84 15.22
N PRO A 42 15.04 26.31 16.46
CA PRO A 42 14.31 25.07 16.80
C PRO A 42 12.79 25.17 16.63
N ARG A 43 12.19 26.34 16.88
CA ARG A 43 10.74 26.56 16.72
C ARG A 43 10.30 26.43 15.26
N PHE A 44 11.09 26.97 14.34
CA PHE A 44 10.81 26.90 12.91
C PHE A 44 11.01 25.48 12.37
N PHE A 45 11.99 24.74 12.90
CA PHE A 45 12.19 23.33 12.60
C PHE A 45 10.98 22.47 13.02
N MET A 46 10.46 22.66 14.24
CA MET A 46 9.25 21.94 14.67
C MET A 46 8.00 22.33 13.85
N GLY A 47 7.86 23.60 13.48
CA GLY A 47 6.76 24.05 12.62
C GLY A 47 6.83 23.45 11.21
N SER A 48 8.04 23.35 10.64
CA SER A 48 8.23 22.80 9.29
C SER A 48 7.95 21.30 9.25
N THR A 49 8.19 20.54 10.32
CA THR A 49 7.88 19.10 10.37
C THR A 49 6.38 18.84 10.33
N ILE A 50 5.56 19.67 11.00
CA ILE A 50 4.09 19.57 10.94
C ILE A 50 3.60 19.90 9.53
N ILE A 51 4.10 20.98 8.93
CA ILE A 51 3.76 21.37 7.55
C ILE A 51 4.15 20.25 6.57
N TYR A 52 5.33 19.65 6.78
CA TYR A 52 5.81 18.54 5.97
C TYR A 52 4.86 17.34 6.02
N MET A 53 4.41 16.94 7.23
CA MET A 53 3.47 15.83 7.41
C MET A 53 2.12 16.11 6.75
N ILE A 54 1.59 17.34 6.89
CA ILE A 54 0.34 17.74 6.22
C ILE A 54 0.50 17.68 4.70
N GLY A 55 1.60 18.22 4.15
CA GLY A 55 1.85 18.18 2.72
C GLY A 55 2.04 16.76 2.18
N LEU A 56 2.64 15.84 2.95
CA LEU A 56 2.67 14.42 2.61
C LEU A 56 1.27 13.82 2.50
N VAL A 57 0.39 14.08 3.48
CA VAL A 57 -0.99 13.58 3.46
C VAL A 57 -1.74 14.11 2.24
N VAL A 58 -1.60 15.41 1.93
CA VAL A 58 -2.23 16.04 0.76
C VAL A 58 -1.70 15.42 -0.54
N LEU A 59 -0.39 15.22 -0.69
CA LEU A 59 0.20 14.56 -1.86
C LEU A 59 -0.29 13.12 -2.01
N PHE A 60 -0.36 12.37 -0.92
CA PHE A 60 -0.84 10.99 -0.93
C PHE A 60 -2.32 10.91 -1.30
N HIS A 61 -3.12 11.86 -0.83
CA HIS A 61 -4.52 11.99 -1.23
C HIS A 61 -4.63 12.29 -2.73
N TYR A 62 -3.91 13.30 -3.23
CA TYR A 62 -3.91 13.68 -4.64
C TYR A 62 -3.49 12.52 -5.57
N PHE A 63 -2.55 11.67 -5.15
CA PHE A 63 -2.13 10.51 -5.92
C PHE A 63 -3.01 9.26 -5.76
N ASN A 64 -4.05 9.31 -4.91
CA ASN A 64 -4.89 8.17 -4.50
C ASN A 64 -4.09 7.03 -3.84
N TRP A 65 -2.96 7.34 -3.22
CA TRP A 65 -2.09 6.36 -2.55
C TRP A 65 -2.53 6.02 -1.12
N LEU A 66 -3.57 6.71 -0.62
CA LEU A 66 -4.25 6.36 0.63
C LEU A 66 -5.10 5.08 0.50
N LYS A 67 -5.53 4.72 -0.72
CA LYS A 67 -6.31 3.50 -0.97
C LYS A 67 -5.36 2.32 -1.23
N LEU A 68 -5.46 1.31 -0.37
CA LEU A 68 -4.74 0.05 -0.54
C LEU A 68 -5.44 -0.81 -1.60
N ASN A 69 -4.67 -1.66 -2.26
CA ASN A 69 -5.18 -2.66 -3.21
C ASN A 69 -4.71 -4.06 -2.80
N GLU A 70 -5.16 -5.08 -3.52
CA GLU A 70 -4.92 -6.49 -3.17
C GLU A 70 -3.51 -6.99 -3.48
N LYS A 71 -2.69 -6.18 -4.19
CA LYS A 71 -1.30 -6.54 -4.50
C LYS A 71 -0.45 -6.54 -3.22
N ASN A 72 0.70 -7.21 -3.27
CA ASN A 72 1.65 -7.32 -2.16
C ASN A 72 1.82 -6.00 -1.37
N LEU A 73 1.68 -6.08 -0.04
CA LEU A 73 1.83 -4.99 0.92
C LEU A 73 3.11 -4.16 0.72
N LEU A 74 4.24 -4.82 0.42
CA LEU A 74 5.52 -4.14 0.23
C LEU A 74 5.55 -3.22 -0.99
N LYS A 75 4.61 -3.38 -1.94
CA LYS A 75 4.47 -2.49 -3.10
C LYS A 75 3.53 -1.32 -2.83
N GLN A 76 2.83 -1.31 -1.69
CA GLN A 76 1.86 -0.26 -1.36
C GLN A 76 2.61 1.00 -0.89
N PRO A 77 2.44 2.16 -1.56
CA PRO A 77 3.15 3.38 -1.20
C PRO A 77 2.89 3.83 0.24
N LEU A 78 1.67 3.62 0.74
CA LEU A 78 1.31 3.94 2.13
C LEU A 78 2.10 3.12 3.15
N PHE A 79 2.36 1.84 2.86
CA PHE A 79 3.16 0.98 3.74
C PHE A 79 4.62 1.40 3.75
N ILE A 80 5.19 1.68 2.56
CA ILE A 80 6.56 2.18 2.44
C ILE A 80 6.69 3.48 3.23
N ALA A 81 5.75 4.42 3.07
CA ALA A 81 5.75 5.69 3.79
C ALA A 81 5.64 5.54 5.31
N ALA A 82 4.82 4.60 5.79
CA ALA A 82 4.67 4.30 7.21
C ALA A 82 6.00 3.87 7.87
N VAL A 83 6.93 3.33 7.09
CA VAL A 83 8.27 2.95 7.56
C VAL A 83 9.30 4.04 7.29
N THR A 84 9.32 4.59 6.07
CA THR A 84 10.37 5.52 5.64
C THR A 84 10.24 6.90 6.25
N VAL A 85 9.02 7.40 6.50
CA VAL A 85 8.82 8.74 7.07
C VAL A 85 9.33 8.81 8.52
N PRO A 86 8.95 7.89 9.43
CA PRO A 86 9.54 7.85 10.77
C PRO A 86 11.06 7.67 10.76
N LEU A 87 11.60 6.86 9.84
CA LEU A 87 13.04 6.68 9.67
C LEU A 87 13.74 7.97 9.24
N GLN A 88 13.17 8.70 8.27
CA GLN A 88 13.70 9.99 7.83
C GLN A 88 13.70 11.01 8.98
N LEU A 89 12.59 11.10 9.73
CA LEU A 89 12.48 11.99 10.87
C LEU A 89 13.44 11.59 12.01
N PHE A 90 13.65 10.29 12.26
CA PHE A 90 14.66 9.81 13.21
C PHE A 90 16.04 10.36 12.89
N VAL A 91 16.46 10.32 11.61
CA VAL A 91 17.77 10.86 11.22
C VAL A 91 17.82 12.37 11.42
N LEU A 92 16.79 13.12 11.00
CA LEU A 92 16.78 14.59 11.13
C LEU A 92 16.78 15.05 12.59
N TYR A 93 15.91 14.47 13.43
CA TYR A 93 15.89 14.79 14.86
C TYR A 93 17.11 14.22 15.59
N GLY A 94 17.66 13.11 15.12
CA GLY A 94 18.89 12.52 15.61
C GLY A 94 20.07 13.45 15.41
N LEU A 95 20.28 13.96 14.19
CA LEU A 95 21.34 14.93 13.90
C LEU A 95 21.25 16.17 14.81
N TRP A 96 20.04 16.63 15.11
CA TRP A 96 19.84 17.70 16.08
C TRP A 96 20.17 17.31 17.52
N ALA A 97 19.72 16.13 17.95
CA ALA A 97 19.93 15.64 19.32
C ALA A 97 21.38 15.23 19.60
N TRP A 98 22.14 14.86 18.57
CA TRP A 98 23.54 14.44 18.67
C TRP A 98 24.52 15.59 18.45
N ASP A 99 24.02 16.78 18.11
CA ASP A 99 24.87 17.96 17.95
C ASP A 99 25.62 18.28 19.26
N GLY A 100 26.93 18.53 19.14
CA GLY A 100 27.81 18.74 20.30
C GLY A 100 28.13 17.49 21.13
N HIS A 101 27.75 16.29 20.71
CA HIS A 101 28.09 15.02 21.37
C HIS A 101 29.02 14.16 20.51
N ASN A 102 29.97 13.48 21.16
CA ASN A 102 30.87 12.53 20.52
C ASN A 102 30.37 11.09 20.72
N LEU A 103 30.74 10.21 19.79
CA LEU A 103 30.47 8.78 19.93
C LEU A 103 31.33 8.19 21.04
N ASP A 104 30.67 7.62 22.03
CA ASP A 104 31.29 6.91 23.15
C ASP A 104 30.69 5.50 23.23
N PHE A 105 31.54 4.49 23.04
CA PHE A 105 31.17 3.07 23.00
C PHE A 105 31.26 2.38 24.38
N THR A 106 31.35 3.16 25.45
CA THR A 106 31.24 2.65 26.83
C THR A 106 29.78 2.47 27.25
N SER A 107 29.55 1.79 28.38
CA SER A 107 28.22 1.68 28.99
C SER A 107 27.61 3.06 29.28
N ASP A 108 28.42 4.00 29.78
CA ASP A 108 27.96 5.36 30.09
C ASP A 108 27.66 6.15 28.82
N GLY A 109 28.49 5.99 27.79
CA GLY A 109 28.23 6.53 26.45
C GLY A 109 26.91 6.04 25.84
N PHE A 110 26.61 4.74 25.97
CA PHE A 110 25.35 4.17 25.51
C PHE A 110 24.13 4.71 26.27
N ASN A 111 24.21 4.81 27.60
CA ASN A 111 23.14 5.42 28.41
C ASN A 111 22.90 6.87 28.00
N ARG A 112 23.97 7.64 27.78
CA ARG A 112 23.87 9.03 27.32
C ARG A 112 23.25 9.12 25.92
N PHE A 113 23.60 8.23 25.00
CA PHE A 113 22.98 8.16 23.68
C PHE A 113 21.47 7.91 23.77
N LEU A 114 21.04 6.96 24.61
CA LEU A 114 19.61 6.71 24.84
C LEU A 114 18.92 7.94 25.43
N ASP A 115 19.59 8.64 26.34
CA ASP A 115 19.04 9.80 27.02
C ASP A 115 18.81 11.00 26.08
N ILE A 116 19.79 11.31 25.22
CA ILE A 116 19.66 12.39 24.23
C ILE A 116 18.73 12.00 23.07
N SER A 117 18.65 10.70 22.73
CA SER A 117 17.89 10.20 21.58
C SER A 117 16.43 9.85 21.89
N LYS A 118 15.89 10.19 23.07
CA LYS A 118 14.51 9.83 23.46
C LYS A 118 13.48 10.21 22.40
N LEU A 119 13.52 11.46 21.92
CA LEU A 119 12.59 11.95 20.92
C LEU A 119 12.80 11.27 19.55
N PRO A 120 14.03 11.24 18.97
CA PRO A 120 14.29 10.47 17.75
C PRO A 120 13.83 9.02 17.83
N LEU A 121 14.16 8.32 18.93
CA LEU A 121 13.82 6.91 19.12
C LEU A 121 12.31 6.70 19.25
N LEU A 122 11.59 7.61 19.90
CA LEU A 122 10.12 7.56 19.97
C LEU A 122 9.50 7.73 18.58
N ILE A 123 10.02 8.67 17.78
CA ILE A 123 9.58 8.85 16.39
C ILE A 123 9.85 7.56 15.60
N LEU A 124 11.05 6.99 15.70
CA LEU A 124 11.39 5.73 15.02
C LEU A 124 10.47 4.58 15.46
N ALA A 125 10.21 4.48 16.77
CA ALA A 125 9.35 3.45 17.34
C ALA A 125 7.91 3.53 16.80
N SER A 126 7.43 4.73 16.43
CA SER A 126 6.10 4.92 15.82
C SER A 126 5.95 4.24 14.44
N SER A 127 7.06 3.90 13.77
CA SER A 127 7.07 3.11 12.53
C SER A 127 6.35 1.76 12.69
N VAL A 128 6.57 1.09 13.82
CA VAL A 128 6.01 -0.24 14.10
C VAL A 128 4.47 -0.21 14.19
N PRO A 129 3.83 0.62 15.04
CA PRO A 129 2.37 0.70 15.08
C PRO A 129 1.78 1.23 13.78
N LEU A 130 2.44 2.18 13.09
CA LEU A 130 1.97 2.66 11.79
C LEU A 130 1.97 1.55 10.73
N ALA A 131 3.05 0.79 10.63
CA ALA A 131 3.13 -0.36 9.73
C ALA A 131 2.11 -1.45 10.07
N ALA A 132 1.85 -1.69 11.36
CA ALA A 132 0.84 -2.63 11.83
C ALA A 132 -0.58 -2.19 11.43
N ILE A 133 -0.90 -0.89 11.58
CA ILE A 133 -2.20 -0.32 11.16
C ILE A 133 -2.39 -0.51 9.65
N VAL A 134 -1.40 -0.14 8.83
CA VAL A 134 -1.49 -0.28 7.37
C VAL A 134 -1.63 -1.75 6.96
N SER A 135 -0.90 -2.66 7.63
CA SER A 135 -1.02 -4.10 7.41
C SER A 135 -2.40 -4.64 7.76
N ASN A 136 -3.03 -4.18 8.85
CA ASN A 136 -4.40 -4.54 9.20
C ASN A 136 -5.40 -4.08 8.14
N ILE A 137 -5.33 -2.82 7.71
CA ILE A 137 -6.22 -2.28 6.67
C ILE A 137 -6.02 -3.06 5.37
N HIS A 138 -4.78 -3.38 5.01
CA HIS A 138 -4.49 -4.19 3.83
C HIS A 138 -5.14 -5.57 3.89
N ARG A 139 -5.05 -6.26 5.03
CA ARG A 139 -5.70 -7.56 5.24
C ARG A 139 -7.22 -7.45 5.08
N THR A 140 -7.85 -6.43 5.66
CA THR A 140 -9.29 -6.19 5.49
C THR A 140 -9.65 -5.98 4.02
N THR A 141 -8.92 -5.13 3.29
CA THR A 141 -9.14 -4.94 1.85
C THR A 141 -8.96 -6.23 1.05
N GLN A 142 -7.97 -7.05 1.38
CA GLN A 142 -7.79 -8.36 0.72
C GLN A 142 -8.95 -9.31 1.03
N THR A 143 -9.45 -9.33 2.25
CA THR A 143 -10.60 -10.16 2.65
C THR A 143 -11.88 -9.70 1.96
N GLU A 144 -12.15 -8.39 1.89
CA GLU A 144 -13.30 -7.83 1.18
C GLU A 144 -13.33 -8.25 -0.29
N ASN A 145 -12.19 -8.11 -0.99
CA ASN A 145 -12.10 -8.50 -2.40
C ASN A 145 -12.23 -10.02 -2.60
N GLN A 146 -11.72 -10.83 -1.66
CA GLN A 146 -11.89 -12.28 -1.69
C GLN A 146 -13.37 -12.66 -1.53
N ILE A 147 -14.07 -12.06 -0.56
CA ILE A 147 -15.51 -12.27 -0.35
C ILE A 147 -16.30 -11.91 -1.61
N GLU A 148 -15.99 -10.77 -2.23
CA GLU A 148 -16.66 -10.34 -3.47
C GLU A 148 -16.44 -11.34 -4.62
N LYS A 149 -15.20 -11.80 -4.83
CA LYS A 149 -14.88 -12.80 -5.86
C LYS A 149 -15.57 -14.12 -5.61
N THR A 150 -15.57 -14.59 -4.36
CA THR A 150 -16.27 -15.82 -3.96
C THR A 150 -17.78 -15.68 -4.18
N GLN A 151 -18.39 -14.54 -3.83
CA GLN A 151 -19.82 -14.33 -4.04
C GLN A 151 -20.19 -14.35 -5.53
N LYS A 152 -19.37 -13.71 -6.39
CA LYS A 152 -19.54 -13.77 -7.85
C LYS A 152 -19.39 -15.19 -8.39
N GLN A 153 -18.44 -15.95 -7.86
CA GLN A 153 -18.26 -17.34 -8.26
C GLN A 153 -19.46 -18.21 -7.84
N ILE A 154 -19.99 -18.02 -6.62
CA ILE A 154 -21.19 -18.72 -6.14
C ILE A 154 -22.38 -18.45 -7.07
N SER A 155 -22.62 -17.19 -7.45
CA SER A 155 -23.72 -16.87 -8.36
C SER A 155 -23.56 -17.52 -9.74
N LEU A 156 -22.35 -17.52 -10.31
CA LEU A 156 -22.07 -18.17 -11.59
C LEU A 156 -22.25 -19.69 -11.51
N VAL A 157 -21.83 -20.31 -10.41
CA VAL A 157 -22.03 -21.75 -10.19
C VAL A 157 -23.53 -22.08 -10.06
N ILE A 158 -24.31 -21.24 -9.38
CA ILE A 158 -25.77 -21.42 -9.30
C ILE A 158 -26.40 -21.37 -10.70
N GLU A 159 -26.02 -20.40 -11.54
CA GLU A 159 -26.54 -20.32 -12.91
C GLU A 159 -26.11 -21.51 -13.77
N LYS A 160 -24.85 -21.92 -13.65
CA LYS A 160 -24.33 -23.10 -14.33
C LYS A 160 -25.09 -24.35 -13.92
N ASN A 161 -25.28 -24.58 -12.62
CA ASN A 161 -25.99 -25.76 -12.11
C ASN A 161 -27.44 -25.83 -12.60
N LYS A 162 -28.14 -24.68 -12.65
CA LYS A 162 -29.50 -24.60 -13.23
C LYS A 162 -29.49 -25.02 -14.71
N THR A 163 -28.52 -24.52 -15.46
CA THR A 163 -28.36 -24.82 -16.88
C THR A 163 -28.00 -26.30 -17.11
N ASP A 164 -27.03 -26.82 -16.37
CA ASP A 164 -26.60 -28.23 -16.44
C ASP A 164 -27.74 -29.18 -16.05
N SER A 165 -28.54 -28.83 -15.04
CA SER A 165 -29.74 -29.59 -14.67
C SER A 165 -30.77 -29.61 -15.80
N TYR A 166 -31.06 -28.46 -16.41
CA TYR A 166 -31.96 -28.36 -17.56
C TYR A 166 -31.49 -29.21 -18.75
N TYR A 167 -30.21 -29.10 -19.12
CA TYR A 167 -29.64 -29.92 -20.19
C TYR A 167 -29.65 -31.42 -19.86
N SER A 168 -29.43 -31.79 -18.61
CA SER A 168 -29.49 -33.19 -18.15
C SER A 168 -30.89 -33.78 -18.34
N HIS A 169 -31.95 -33.00 -18.04
CA HIS A 169 -33.32 -33.42 -18.30
C HIS A 169 -33.58 -33.61 -19.80
N LEU A 170 -33.20 -32.64 -20.64
CA LEU A 170 -33.37 -32.75 -22.10
C LEU A 170 -32.64 -33.96 -22.68
N LYS A 171 -31.41 -34.20 -22.23
CA LYS A 171 -30.63 -35.37 -22.65
C LYS A 171 -31.30 -36.67 -22.21
N SER A 172 -31.76 -36.75 -20.96
CA SER A 172 -32.49 -37.92 -20.46
C SER A 172 -33.74 -38.22 -21.29
N TYR A 173 -34.53 -37.20 -21.66
CA TYR A 173 -35.66 -37.39 -22.56
C TYR A 173 -35.22 -37.90 -23.94
N ALA A 174 -34.21 -37.28 -24.55
CA ALA A 174 -33.69 -37.70 -25.85
C ALA A 174 -33.22 -39.16 -25.85
N ASP A 175 -32.52 -39.58 -24.80
CA ASP A 175 -32.04 -40.94 -24.62
C ASP A 175 -33.22 -41.94 -24.50
N ILE A 176 -34.29 -41.57 -23.78
CA ILE A 176 -35.52 -42.38 -23.72
C ILE A 176 -36.13 -42.56 -25.12
N PHE A 177 -36.27 -41.50 -25.90
CA PHE A 177 -36.81 -41.59 -27.26
C PHE A 177 -35.98 -42.49 -28.19
N GLN A 178 -34.66 -42.54 -28.01
CA GLN A 178 -33.79 -43.41 -28.81
C GLN A 178 -33.98 -44.91 -28.50
N THR A 179 -34.41 -45.25 -27.28
CA THR A 179 -34.64 -46.65 -26.88
C THR A 179 -35.97 -47.23 -27.34
N MET A 180 -36.89 -46.40 -27.87
CA MET A 180 -38.18 -46.88 -28.34
C MET A 180 -38.08 -47.70 -29.64
N PRO A 181 -38.84 -48.80 -29.78
CA PRO A 181 -38.82 -49.62 -30.99
C PRO A 181 -39.36 -48.84 -32.20
N LYS A 182 -38.68 -48.98 -33.34
CA LYS A 182 -39.06 -48.30 -34.59
C LYS A 182 -40.25 -49.02 -35.22
N PHE A 183 -41.42 -48.39 -35.16
CA PHE A 183 -42.60 -48.90 -35.88
C PHE A 183 -42.64 -48.37 -37.31
N LYS A 184 -42.83 -49.27 -38.27
CA LYS A 184 -43.04 -48.92 -39.67
C LYS A 184 -44.53 -48.63 -39.86
N VAL A 185 -44.89 -47.36 -40.10
CA VAL A 185 -46.28 -47.00 -40.40
C VAL A 185 -46.59 -47.53 -41.81
N SER A 186 -47.32 -48.64 -41.88
CA SER A 186 -47.87 -49.12 -43.16
C SER A 186 -49.06 -48.24 -43.52
N ARG A 187 -48.97 -47.61 -44.68
CA ARG A 187 -50.02 -46.79 -45.28
C ARG A 187 -50.93 -47.65 -46.15
#